data_AF-A0A963XVG3-F1
#
_entry.id   AF-A0A963XVG3-F1
#
_cell.length_a   1.000
_cell.length_b   1.000
_cell.length_c   1.000
_cell.angle_alpha   90.00
_cell.angle_beta   90.00
_cell.angle_gamma   90.00
#
_symmetry.space_group_name_H-M   'P 1'
#
loop_
_entity.id
_entity.type
_entity.pdbx_description
1 polymer ?
#
loop_
_entity_poly.entity_id
_entity_poly.type
_entity_poly.pdbx_seq_one_letter_code
_entity_poly.pdbx_strand_id
1 'polypeptide(L)'
;MDTEIPPNMAQLAQMEQAATDPGATQPPGNEPQPSQTGDDLDDEGMIAEAQRGLDGIKTALYKDRNVSDQFLSMIKPDKKEDSVTRAAILLVTELDKKMDLDETVLAPMTAMAAGELMELSEAGHGIVFSEDEQRRVVMAAFEGILQAYQVDPQEAANFVAAVGPEAEQQGVENYKAALNG
;
A
#
# COMPACT_ATOMS: atom_id res chain seq x y z
N MET A 1 27.29 -41.46 -37.63
CA MET A 1 26.23 -40.50 -37.25
C MET A 1 26.82 -39.68 -36.13
N ASP A 2 27.53 -38.66 -36.56
CA ASP A 2 28.28 -37.71 -35.74
C ASP A 2 27.30 -36.72 -35.14
N THR A 3 27.20 -36.70 -33.81
CA THR A 3 26.47 -35.66 -33.08
C THR A 3 27.40 -34.48 -32.85
N GLU A 4 27.30 -33.50 -33.74
CA GLU A 4 27.87 -32.16 -33.59
C GLU A 4 27.26 -31.47 -32.36
N ILE A 5 28.11 -31.17 -31.38
CA ILE A 5 27.77 -30.41 -30.19
C ILE A 5 27.85 -28.91 -30.55
N PRO A 6 26.81 -28.09 -30.31
CA PRO A 6 26.84 -26.67 -30.66
C PRO A 6 27.86 -25.88 -29.81
N PRO A 7 28.54 -24.87 -30.39
CA PRO A 7 29.81 -24.32 -29.90
C PRO A 7 29.65 -23.21 -28.83
N ASN A 8 28.69 -23.30 -27.93
CA ASN A 8 28.37 -22.18 -27.02
C ASN A 8 28.57 -22.44 -25.52
N MET A 9 29.44 -23.38 -25.15
CA MET A 9 29.78 -23.68 -23.74
C MET A 9 31.29 -23.63 -23.43
N ALA A 10 32.13 -23.16 -24.37
CA ALA A 10 33.58 -23.05 -24.16
C ALA A 10 34.07 -21.62 -23.83
N GLN A 11 33.19 -20.61 -23.86
CA GLN A 11 33.56 -19.22 -23.57
C GLN A 11 33.24 -18.74 -22.15
N LEU A 12 32.58 -19.56 -21.31
CA LEU A 12 32.24 -19.20 -19.93
C LEU A 12 33.27 -19.63 -18.88
N ALA A 13 34.36 -20.31 -19.29
CA ALA A 13 35.38 -20.83 -18.38
C ALA A 13 36.73 -20.07 -18.40
N GLN A 14 36.78 -18.87 -19.01
CA GLN A 14 38.00 -18.02 -19.09
C GLN A 14 37.90 -16.67 -18.38
N MET A 15 36.93 -16.49 -17.47
CA MET A 15 36.86 -15.31 -16.59
C MET A 15 37.07 -15.65 -15.10
N GLU A 16 37.80 -16.73 -14.82
CA GLU A 16 38.15 -17.16 -13.46
C GLU A 16 39.68 -17.31 -13.32
N GLN A 17 40.41 -16.19 -13.46
CA GLN A 17 41.82 -16.12 -13.06
C GLN A 17 42.30 -14.66 -12.92
N ALA A 18 41.92 -14.02 -11.82
CA ALA A 18 42.67 -12.89 -11.26
C ALA A 18 42.20 -12.58 -9.82
N ALA A 19 42.52 -13.43 -8.84
CA ALA A 19 42.56 -13.01 -7.43
C ALA A 19 43.17 -14.08 -6.52
N THR A 20 44.51 -14.20 -6.51
CA THR A 20 45.22 -14.66 -5.31
C THR A 20 46.62 -14.05 -5.27
N ASP A 21 46.79 -12.95 -4.53
CA ASP A 21 48.01 -12.71 -3.75
C ASP A 21 47.60 -11.97 -2.45
N PRO A 22 48.09 -12.37 -1.25
CA PRO A 22 47.60 -11.91 0.03
C PRO A 22 48.46 -10.76 0.57
N GLY A 23 47.84 -9.61 0.82
CA GLY A 23 48.52 -8.47 1.43
C GLY A 23 47.51 -7.56 2.11
N ALA A 24 47.63 -7.46 3.44
CA ALA A 24 46.72 -6.73 4.29
C ALA A 24 46.57 -5.25 3.90
N THR A 25 45.33 -4.80 3.70
CA THR A 25 44.86 -3.46 4.08
C THR A 25 43.33 -3.46 4.12
N GLN A 26 42.77 -2.77 5.10
CA GLN A 26 41.37 -2.78 5.53
C GLN A 26 40.38 -2.57 4.36
N PRO A 27 39.18 -3.19 4.37
CA PRO A 27 38.14 -2.81 3.43
C PRO A 27 37.77 -1.33 3.69
N PRO A 28 37.74 -0.46 2.66
CA PRO A 28 37.16 0.86 2.80
C PRO A 28 35.69 0.65 3.20
N GLY A 29 35.25 1.43 4.19
CA GLY A 29 33.89 1.38 4.68
C GLY A 29 32.91 1.50 3.53
N ASN A 30 31.92 0.61 3.52
CA ASN A 30 30.65 0.94 2.91
C ASN A 30 30.13 2.17 3.64
N GLU A 31 30.45 3.36 3.13
CA GLU A 31 29.54 4.48 3.28
C GLU A 31 28.22 4.00 2.67
N PRO A 32 27.13 3.94 3.45
CA PRO A 32 25.83 3.71 2.84
C PRO A 32 25.64 4.84 1.83
N GLN A 33 25.55 4.47 0.55
CA GLN A 33 25.00 5.38 -0.44
C GLN A 33 23.65 5.82 0.14
N PRO A 34 23.38 7.13 0.25
CA PRO A 34 22.03 7.55 0.52
C PRO A 34 21.21 7.01 -0.64
N SER A 35 20.34 6.04 -0.33
CA SER A 35 19.15 5.82 -1.13
C SER A 35 18.61 7.20 -1.44
N GLN A 36 18.46 7.52 -2.72
CA GLN A 36 17.64 8.67 -3.11
C GLN A 36 16.21 8.29 -2.70
N THR A 37 15.90 8.46 -1.41
CA THR A 37 14.53 8.54 -0.94
C THR A 37 13.90 9.70 -1.69
N GLY A 38 12.66 9.47 -2.14
CA GLY A 38 11.79 10.56 -2.57
C GLY A 38 11.75 11.64 -1.49
N ASP A 39 11.28 12.83 -1.85
CA ASP A 39 11.08 13.92 -0.90
C ASP A 39 10.33 13.40 0.35
N ASP A 40 11.09 13.03 1.39
CA ASP A 40 10.54 12.53 2.64
C ASP A 40 9.78 13.71 3.25
N LEU A 41 8.45 13.68 3.10
CA LEU A 41 7.58 14.68 3.68
C LEU A 41 7.81 14.69 5.20
N ASP A 42 7.99 15.88 5.77
CA ASP A 42 7.98 16.03 7.22
C ASP A 42 6.59 15.71 7.79
N ASP A 43 6.50 15.53 9.10
CA ASP A 43 5.25 15.16 9.77
C ASP A 43 4.08 16.11 9.40
N GLU A 44 4.37 17.40 9.17
CA GLU A 44 3.37 18.40 8.76
C GLU A 44 2.92 18.22 7.30
N GLY A 45 3.86 17.95 6.39
CA GLY A 45 3.58 17.62 4.98
C GLY A 45 2.74 16.36 4.84
N MET A 46 3.02 15.34 5.66
CA MET A 46 2.28 14.08 5.71
C MET A 46 0.84 14.27 6.18
N ILE A 47 0.61 15.09 7.20
CA ILE A 47 -0.73 15.44 7.68
C ILE A 47 -1.51 16.21 6.61
N ALA A 48 -0.87 17.18 5.95
CA ALA A 48 -1.51 17.96 4.89
C ALA A 48 -1.93 17.08 3.71
N GLU A 49 -1.08 16.12 3.35
CA GLU A 49 -1.33 15.19 2.26
C GLU A 49 -2.45 14.19 2.60
N ALA A 50 -2.46 13.66 3.82
CA ALA A 50 -3.56 12.86 4.34
C ALA A 50 -4.89 13.62 4.31
N GLN A 51 -4.87 14.89 4.70
CA GLN A 51 -6.07 15.75 4.69
C GLN A 51 -6.56 16.00 3.26
N ARG A 52 -5.65 16.25 2.31
CA ARG A 52 -5.95 16.42 0.88
C ARG A 52 -6.65 15.19 0.33
N GLY A 53 -6.14 14.01 0.67
CA GLY A 53 -6.72 12.74 0.32
C GLY A 53 -8.11 12.50 0.93
N LEU A 54 -8.25 12.76 2.23
CA LEU A 54 -9.52 12.69 2.97
C LEU A 54 -10.60 13.58 2.35
N ASP A 55 -10.25 14.80 1.98
CA ASP A 55 -11.17 15.72 1.31
C ASP A 55 -11.56 15.22 -0.09
N GLY A 56 -10.65 14.52 -0.78
CA GLY A 56 -10.92 13.79 -2.02
C GLY A 56 -11.98 12.71 -1.85
N ILE A 57 -11.81 11.83 -0.85
CA ILE A 57 -12.78 10.77 -0.51
C ILE A 57 -14.14 11.37 -0.18
N LYS A 58 -14.18 12.37 0.72
CA LYS A 58 -15.44 13.02 1.12
C LYS A 58 -16.13 13.69 -0.07
N THR A 59 -15.37 14.31 -0.95
CA THR A 59 -15.92 14.93 -2.16
C THR A 59 -16.52 13.87 -3.09
N ALA A 60 -15.79 12.78 -3.34
CA ALA A 60 -16.26 11.69 -4.19
C ALA A 60 -17.52 11.00 -3.66
N LEU A 61 -17.60 10.76 -2.35
CA LEU A 61 -18.70 9.98 -1.75
C LEU A 61 -19.91 10.82 -1.32
N TYR A 62 -19.72 12.08 -0.93
CA TYR A 62 -20.81 12.91 -0.39
C TYR A 62 -21.19 14.10 -1.25
N LYS A 63 -20.27 14.62 -2.07
CA LYS A 63 -20.52 15.82 -2.90
C LYS A 63 -20.80 15.48 -4.36
N ASP A 64 -20.19 14.43 -4.89
CA ASP A 64 -20.46 13.93 -6.24
C ASP A 64 -21.39 12.71 -6.19
N ARG A 65 -22.68 12.96 -6.40
CA ARG A 65 -23.70 11.91 -6.37
C ARG A 65 -23.47 10.82 -7.41
N ASN A 66 -22.97 11.16 -8.60
CA ASN A 66 -22.77 10.16 -9.65
C ASN A 66 -21.65 9.19 -9.27
N VAL A 67 -20.56 9.73 -8.69
CA VAL A 67 -19.45 8.92 -8.19
C VAL A 67 -19.89 8.09 -6.99
N SER A 68 -20.61 8.67 -6.04
CA SER A 68 -21.19 7.96 -4.91
C SER A 68 -22.09 6.79 -5.35
N ASP A 69 -23.06 7.04 -6.22
CA ASP A 69 -23.97 6.02 -6.75
C ASP A 69 -23.20 4.92 -7.51
N GLN A 70 -22.16 5.28 -8.26
CA GLN A 70 -21.29 4.31 -8.93
C GLN A 70 -20.65 3.35 -7.93
N PHE A 71 -20.00 3.86 -6.88
CA PHE A 71 -19.34 3.01 -5.88
C PHE A 71 -20.33 2.23 -5.03
N LEU A 72 -21.45 2.83 -4.62
CA LEU A 72 -22.50 2.12 -3.88
C LEU A 72 -23.17 1.02 -4.70
N SER A 73 -23.30 1.20 -6.02
CA SER A 73 -23.84 0.15 -6.91
C SER A 73 -22.93 -1.09 -6.99
N MET A 74 -21.65 -0.95 -6.68
CA MET A 74 -20.70 -2.06 -6.62
C MET A 74 -20.90 -2.93 -5.38
N ILE A 75 -21.45 -2.37 -4.30
CA ILE A 75 -21.64 -3.08 -3.03
C ILE A 75 -22.80 -4.07 -3.18
N LYS A 76 -22.50 -5.35 -3.03
CA LYS A 76 -23.46 -6.45 -3.20
C LYS A 76 -23.78 -7.06 -1.84
N PRO A 77 -25.04 -7.12 -1.39
CA PRO A 77 -25.38 -7.65 -0.07
C PRO A 77 -24.88 -9.09 0.19
N ASP A 78 -24.87 -9.94 -0.84
CA ASP A 78 -24.40 -11.33 -0.77
C ASP A 78 -22.87 -11.47 -0.73
N LYS A 79 -22.14 -10.38 -1.00
CA LYS A 79 -20.67 -10.30 -1.00
C LYS A 79 -20.19 -9.00 -0.38
N LYS A 80 -20.87 -8.54 0.67
CA LYS A 80 -20.73 -7.19 1.19
C LYS A 80 -19.27 -6.87 1.55
N GLU A 81 -18.55 -7.78 2.22
CA GLU A 81 -17.15 -7.57 2.59
C GLU A 81 -16.25 -7.37 1.35
N ASP A 82 -16.19 -8.36 0.45
CA ASP A 82 -15.40 -8.30 -0.78
C ASP A 82 -15.73 -7.09 -1.66
N SER A 83 -17.03 -6.76 -1.75
CA SER A 83 -17.51 -5.69 -2.62
C SER A 83 -17.15 -4.30 -2.09
N VAL A 84 -17.18 -4.09 -0.77
CA VAL A 84 -16.69 -2.85 -0.15
C VAL A 84 -15.18 -2.74 -0.30
N THR A 85 -14.43 -3.79 0.00
CA THR A 85 -12.97 -3.80 -0.13
C THR A 85 -12.53 -3.39 -1.54
N ARG A 86 -13.14 -3.97 -2.58
CA ARG A 86 -12.83 -3.62 -3.98
C ARG A 86 -13.23 -2.20 -4.33
N ALA A 87 -14.39 -1.74 -3.85
CA ALA A 87 -14.85 -0.37 -4.09
C ALA A 87 -13.92 0.65 -3.44
N ALA A 88 -13.42 0.40 -2.23
CA ALA A 88 -12.48 1.26 -1.53
C ALA A 88 -11.14 1.37 -2.27
N ILE A 89 -10.54 0.23 -2.66
CA ILE A 89 -9.28 0.20 -3.43
C ILE A 89 -9.44 0.96 -4.74
N LEU A 90 -10.53 0.71 -5.47
CA LEU A 90 -10.80 1.41 -6.73
C LEU A 90 -10.98 2.92 -6.51
N LEU A 91 -11.70 3.34 -5.47
CA LEU A 91 -11.89 4.76 -5.16
C LEU A 91 -10.56 5.46 -4.95
N VAL A 92 -9.69 4.91 -4.09
CA VAL A 92 -8.39 5.52 -3.80
C VAL A 92 -7.48 5.48 -5.01
N THR A 93 -7.47 4.40 -5.79
CA THR A 93 -6.72 4.32 -7.06
C THR A 93 -7.16 5.40 -8.05
N GLU A 94 -8.46 5.69 -8.14
CA GLU A 94 -8.99 6.74 -9.03
C GLU A 94 -8.73 8.16 -8.49
N LEU A 95 -8.62 8.33 -7.17
CA LEU A 95 -8.21 9.59 -6.56
C LEU A 95 -6.72 9.85 -6.80
N ASP A 96 -5.88 8.85 -6.56
CA ASP A 96 -4.45 8.91 -6.81
C ASP A 96 -4.13 9.30 -8.26
N LYS A 97 -4.75 8.65 -9.26
CA LYS A 97 -4.60 9.04 -10.67
C LYS A 97 -4.92 10.51 -10.99
N LYS A 98 -5.75 11.17 -10.16
CA LYS A 98 -6.16 12.57 -10.34
C LYS A 98 -5.34 13.54 -9.52
N MET A 99 -4.85 13.10 -8.37
CA MET A 99 -4.27 13.95 -7.34
C MET A 99 -2.77 13.73 -7.16
N ASP A 100 -2.24 12.61 -7.64
CA ASP A 100 -0.87 12.15 -7.42
C ASP A 100 -0.58 12.12 -5.93
N LEU A 101 -1.21 11.17 -5.24
CA LEU A 101 -1.15 11.08 -3.77
C LEU A 101 0.15 10.40 -3.37
N ASP A 102 0.72 10.83 -2.25
CA ASP A 102 1.91 10.16 -1.72
C ASP A 102 1.60 8.69 -1.37
N GLU A 103 2.50 7.77 -1.73
CA GLU A 103 2.29 6.33 -1.56
C GLU A 103 2.04 5.94 -0.09
N THR A 104 2.66 6.68 0.83
CA THR A 104 2.53 6.47 2.28
C THR A 104 1.12 6.76 2.81
N VAL A 105 0.34 7.59 2.11
CA VAL A 105 -1.04 7.94 2.51
C VAL A 105 -2.10 7.04 1.87
N LEU A 106 -1.77 6.24 0.86
CA LEU A 106 -2.73 5.43 0.10
C LEU A 106 -3.41 4.35 0.95
N ALA A 107 -2.63 3.63 1.76
CA ALA A 107 -3.13 2.59 2.65
C ALA A 107 -4.16 3.07 3.69
N PRO A 108 -3.84 4.08 4.53
CA PRO A 108 -4.77 4.64 5.50
C PRO A 108 -5.97 5.30 4.83
N MET A 109 -5.79 5.95 3.67
CA MET A 109 -6.91 6.46 2.89
C MET A 109 -7.87 5.37 2.42
N THR A 110 -7.35 4.21 2.03
CA THR A 110 -8.18 3.10 1.56
C THR A 110 -8.97 2.47 2.71
N ALA A 111 -8.36 2.37 3.90
CA ALA A 111 -9.06 1.99 5.12
C ALA A 111 -10.22 2.96 5.45
N MET A 112 -9.98 4.26 5.36
CA MET A 112 -11.01 5.28 5.59
C MET A 112 -12.12 5.23 4.53
N ALA A 113 -11.77 5.10 3.25
CA ALA A 113 -12.73 4.91 2.17
C ALA A 113 -13.64 3.68 2.39
N ALA A 114 -13.07 2.58 2.89
CA ALA A 114 -13.85 1.40 3.22
C ALA A 114 -14.86 1.66 4.36
N GLY A 115 -14.45 2.38 5.41
CA GLY A 115 -15.33 2.80 6.50
C GLY A 115 -16.52 3.64 6.01
N GLU A 116 -16.23 4.67 5.21
CA GLU A 116 -17.24 5.57 4.64
C GLU A 116 -18.22 4.84 3.71
N LEU A 117 -17.72 3.90 2.89
CA LEU A 117 -18.56 3.08 2.02
C LEU A 117 -19.48 2.13 2.82
N MET A 118 -19.00 1.58 3.94
CA MET A 118 -19.86 0.79 4.85
C MET A 118 -20.98 1.65 5.42
N GLU A 119 -20.65 2.81 5.98
CA GLU A 119 -21.64 3.75 6.55
C GLU A 119 -22.70 4.14 5.51
N LEU A 120 -22.29 4.51 4.30
CA LEU A 120 -23.22 4.87 3.22
C LEU A 120 -24.07 3.69 2.75
N SER A 121 -23.51 2.48 2.73
CA SER A 121 -24.26 1.27 2.36
C SER A 121 -25.26 0.83 3.44
N GLU A 122 -24.95 1.07 4.72
CA GLU A 122 -25.89 0.90 5.83
C GLU A 122 -27.05 1.91 5.70
N ALA A 123 -26.72 3.19 5.54
CA ALA A 123 -27.71 4.27 5.48
C ALA A 123 -28.61 4.21 4.23
N GLY A 124 -28.04 3.91 3.06
CA GLY A 124 -28.75 3.95 1.78
C GLY A 124 -29.35 2.62 1.33
N HIS A 125 -28.74 1.50 1.70
CA HIS A 125 -29.05 0.17 1.14
C HIS A 125 -29.43 -0.87 2.20
N GLY A 126 -29.36 -0.52 3.49
CA GLY A 126 -29.72 -1.42 4.60
C GLY A 126 -28.79 -2.61 4.77
N ILE A 127 -27.55 -2.50 4.28
CA ILE A 127 -26.55 -3.56 4.38
C ILE A 127 -25.83 -3.42 5.72
N VAL A 128 -26.15 -4.25 6.71
CA VAL A 128 -25.58 -4.16 8.06
C VAL A 128 -24.25 -4.91 8.16
N PHE A 129 -23.25 -4.30 8.79
CA PHE A 129 -21.97 -4.95 9.11
C PHE A 129 -21.83 -5.16 10.63
N SER A 130 -21.39 -6.34 11.05
CA SER A 130 -20.94 -6.57 12.42
C SER A 130 -19.56 -5.94 12.65
N GLU A 131 -19.17 -5.71 13.91
CA GLU A 131 -17.85 -5.17 14.25
C GLU A 131 -16.70 -6.01 13.66
N ASP A 132 -16.84 -7.34 13.67
CA ASP A 132 -15.86 -8.26 13.08
C ASP A 132 -15.80 -8.14 11.56
N GLU A 133 -16.95 -7.95 10.89
CA GLU A 133 -17.00 -7.72 9.43
C GLU A 133 -16.36 -6.37 9.08
N GLN A 134 -16.66 -5.31 9.82
CA GLN A 134 -16.07 -3.98 9.61
C GLN A 134 -14.54 -4.05 9.70
N ARG A 135 -14.02 -4.72 10.74
CA ARG A 135 -12.58 -4.90 10.92
C ARG A 135 -11.95 -5.67 9.74
N ARG A 136 -12.56 -6.76 9.30
CA ARG A 136 -12.05 -7.55 8.16
C ARG A 136 -12.02 -6.74 6.86
N VAL A 137 -13.07 -5.97 6.60
CA VAL A 137 -13.19 -5.13 5.40
C VAL A 137 -12.09 -4.07 5.36
N VAL A 138 -11.91 -3.35 6.48
CA VAL A 138 -10.89 -2.31 6.61
C VAL A 138 -9.48 -2.89 6.42
N MET A 139 -9.18 -4.01 7.08
CA MET A 139 -7.88 -4.69 6.92
C MET A 139 -7.65 -5.19 5.49
N ALA A 140 -8.65 -5.82 4.87
CA ALA A 140 -8.53 -6.33 3.50
C ALA A 140 -8.35 -5.19 2.47
N ALA A 141 -9.00 -4.04 2.69
CA ALA A 141 -8.81 -2.83 1.90
C ALA A 141 -7.38 -2.27 2.02
N PHE A 142 -6.89 -2.19 3.26
CA PHE A 142 -5.54 -1.75 3.56
C PHE A 142 -4.47 -2.68 2.93
N GLU A 143 -4.57 -4.00 3.13
CA GLU A 143 -3.63 -4.97 2.55
C GLU A 143 -3.70 -4.96 1.01
N GLY A 144 -4.89 -4.82 0.45
CA GLY A 144 -5.11 -4.84 -1.00
C GLY A 144 -4.45 -3.66 -1.72
N ILE A 145 -4.48 -2.46 -1.14
CA ILE A 145 -3.83 -1.30 -1.75
C ILE A 145 -2.30 -1.34 -1.60
N LEU A 146 -1.77 -1.85 -0.48
CA LEU A 146 -0.33 -2.08 -0.33
C LEU A 146 0.20 -3.04 -1.41
N GLN A 147 -0.53 -4.13 -1.68
CA GLN A 147 -0.17 -5.07 -2.74
C GLN A 147 -0.27 -4.44 -4.14
N ALA A 148 -1.24 -3.56 -4.37
CA ALA A 148 -1.44 -2.89 -5.65
C ALA A 148 -0.33 -1.88 -5.97
N TYR A 149 0.14 -1.14 -4.95
CA TYR A 149 1.14 -0.09 -5.09
C TYR A 149 2.56 -0.53 -4.70
N GLN A 150 2.74 -1.77 -4.23
CA GLN A 150 4.03 -2.31 -3.78
C GLN A 150 4.68 -1.49 -2.65
N VAL A 151 3.85 -0.86 -1.81
CA VAL A 151 4.29 -0.05 -0.68
C VAL A 151 4.91 -0.95 0.39
N ASP A 152 6.02 -0.51 0.99
CA ASP A 152 6.67 -1.25 2.06
C ASP A 152 5.74 -1.31 3.30
N PRO A 153 5.43 -2.52 3.81
CA PRO A 153 4.59 -2.70 4.98
C PRO A 153 5.04 -1.91 6.23
N GLN A 154 6.35 -1.70 6.39
CA GLN A 154 6.94 -0.96 7.50
C GLN A 154 6.67 0.54 7.39
N GLU A 155 6.74 1.10 6.18
CA GLU A 155 6.41 2.51 5.93
C GLU A 155 4.95 2.80 6.20
N ALA A 156 4.05 1.92 5.75
CA ALA A 156 2.62 2.02 6.02
C ALA A 156 2.31 1.95 7.52
N ALA A 157 2.97 1.06 8.26
CA ALA A 157 2.82 0.94 9.71
C ALA A 157 3.33 2.19 10.46
N ASN A 158 4.46 2.76 10.02
CA ASN A 158 5.02 3.98 10.60
C ASN A 158 4.10 5.19 10.41
N PHE A 159 3.51 5.33 9.22
CA PHE A 159 2.56 6.40 8.94
C PHE A 159 1.30 6.32 9.81
N VAL A 160 0.71 5.12 9.86
CA VAL A 160 -0.45 4.83 10.70
C VAL A 160 -0.21 5.24 12.16
N ALA A 161 1.00 4.99 12.67
CA ALA A 161 1.39 5.39 14.03
C ALA A 161 1.56 6.92 14.18
N ALA A 162 1.89 7.64 13.11
CA ALA A 162 2.17 9.07 13.12
C ALA A 162 0.90 9.96 13.04
N VAL A 163 -0.16 9.52 12.36
CA VAL A 163 -1.31 10.38 12.02
C VAL A 163 -2.47 10.33 13.03
N GLY A 164 -2.40 9.52 14.10
CA GLY A 164 -3.51 9.34 15.07
C GLY A 164 -3.18 9.66 16.54
N PRO A 165 -3.90 10.58 17.24
CA PRO A 165 -3.60 10.99 18.62
C PRO A 165 -3.93 9.94 19.71
N GLU A 166 -4.64 8.85 19.36
CA GLU A 166 -4.80 7.60 20.16
C GLU A 166 -4.43 6.37 19.28
N ALA A 167 -3.37 6.48 18.47
CA ALA A 167 -2.53 5.42 17.91
C ALA A 167 -3.17 4.11 17.38
N GLU A 168 -4.26 4.15 16.59
CA GLU A 168 -4.89 2.98 15.89
C GLU A 168 -5.06 1.67 16.71
N GLN A 169 -5.10 1.78 18.03
CA GLN A 169 -4.33 0.95 18.98
C GLN A 169 -3.42 -0.16 18.44
N GLN A 170 -2.17 0.31 18.34
CA GLN A 170 -0.93 -0.29 17.90
C GLN A 170 -0.74 -0.31 16.37
N GLY A 171 -1.34 0.61 15.60
CA GLY A 171 -1.23 0.65 14.13
C GLY A 171 -1.59 -0.67 13.43
N VAL A 172 -2.51 -1.40 14.06
CA VAL A 172 -2.76 -2.86 13.97
C VAL A 172 -1.52 -3.72 14.30
N GLU A 173 -1.09 -3.69 15.58
CA GLU A 173 0.21 -4.20 16.13
C GLU A 173 1.41 -4.11 15.15
N ASN A 174 1.54 -2.94 14.52
CA ASN A 174 2.52 -2.46 13.54
C ASN A 174 2.49 -3.21 12.19
N TYR A 175 1.29 -3.41 11.63
CA TYR A 175 1.01 -4.35 10.53
C TYR A 175 1.34 -5.83 10.91
N LYS A 176 1.23 -6.09 12.22
CA LYS A 176 1.58 -7.31 12.98
C LYS A 176 3.05 -7.73 12.91
N ALA A 177 3.92 -6.73 13.04
CA ALA A 177 5.37 -6.85 12.86
C ALA A 177 5.70 -7.21 11.41
N ALA A 178 5.20 -6.40 10.47
CA ALA A 178 5.51 -6.46 9.04
C ALA A 178 5.57 -7.91 8.48
N LEU A 179 4.43 -8.62 8.53
CA LEU A 179 4.22 -9.97 8.00
C LEU A 179 4.93 -11.17 8.71
N ASN A 180 5.65 -10.94 9.82
CA ASN A 180 6.36 -11.90 10.72
C ASN A 180 7.88 -12.12 10.47
N GLY A 181 8.70 -11.08 10.61
CA GLY A 181 10.13 -11.24 10.96
C GLY A 181 10.35 -11.79 12.37
#